data_AF-A0AAV5GCZ2-F1
#
_entry.id   AF-A0AAV5GCZ2-F1
#
_cell.length_a   1.000
_cell.length_b   1.000
_cell.length_c   1.000
_cell.angle_alpha   90.00
_cell.angle_beta   90.00
_cell.angle_gamma   90.00
#
_symmetry.space_group_name_H-M   'P 1'
#
loop_
_entity.id
_entity.type
_entity.pdbx_description
1 polymer ?
#
loop_
_entity_poly.entity_id
_entity_poly.type
_entity_poly.pdbx_seq_one_letter_code
_entity_poly.pdbx_strand_id
1 'polypeptide(L)'
;MALPALDEDAPLVTPQKTGFDVVQAYAALLERDDPMPAPVAAVEALAELVSRSDSSTIQELLALLRQASAQLAAASFNPISAQSGTALFMRYLTLQRPPPEMSFAEFKSELVQRAREFVRNSSKCRDAIAVNMSSFIQDGNRVVVQALLYAAQTQKKRFQVYVTESRPFGLGLKTHAVLTEAGIPCVVVLDSAVAYIMAKCDLALVGAEAVCESGGLVNFIGGYQMAIAAKALGKPFYDALASEQSKGVPATPVRPMIHSTMPDALEMSDAATRHNPILDYTTPDQGVSDALFSLYGG
;
A
#
# COMPACT_ATOMS: atom_id res chain seq x y z
N MET A 1 10.78 -15.02 -21.57
CA MET A 1 12.16 -15.16 -21.07
C MET A 1 12.06 -15.12 -19.55
N ALA A 2 12.19 -16.28 -18.90
CA ALA A 2 12.00 -16.41 -17.45
C ALA A 2 13.05 -15.60 -16.69
N LEU A 3 12.64 -14.89 -15.63
CA LEU A 3 13.58 -14.27 -14.69
C LEU A 3 14.35 -15.37 -13.95
N PRO A 4 15.63 -15.17 -13.62
CA PRO A 4 16.40 -16.18 -12.90
C PRO A 4 15.79 -16.37 -11.50
N ALA A 5 15.77 -17.62 -11.04
CA ALA A 5 15.46 -17.94 -9.65
C ALA A 5 16.38 -17.14 -8.71
N LEU A 6 15.82 -16.70 -7.58
CA LEU A 6 16.60 -16.07 -6.51
C LEU A 6 17.68 -17.05 -6.07
N ASP A 7 18.92 -16.75 -6.39
CA ASP A 7 20.08 -17.52 -5.98
C ASP A 7 20.22 -17.35 -4.46
N GLU A 8 19.88 -18.40 -3.70
CA GLU A 8 19.98 -18.42 -2.23
C GLU A 8 21.44 -18.42 -1.72
N ASP A 9 22.42 -18.52 -2.62
CA ASP A 9 23.86 -18.67 -2.32
C ASP A 9 24.71 -17.41 -2.61
N ALA A 10 24.13 -16.21 -2.61
CA ALA A 10 24.94 -14.99 -2.65
C ALA A 10 25.74 -14.83 -1.35
N PRO A 11 27.08 -14.63 -1.39
CA PRO A 11 27.91 -14.57 -0.19
C PRO A 11 27.41 -13.46 0.75
N LEU A 12 27.21 -13.83 2.02
CA LEU A 12 26.82 -12.95 3.13
C LEU A 12 27.83 -11.80 3.25
N VAL A 13 27.49 -10.66 2.66
CA VAL A 13 28.22 -9.41 2.84
C VAL A 13 28.17 -9.07 4.32
N THR A 14 29.35 -8.93 4.95
CA THR A 14 29.49 -8.54 6.36
C THR A 14 28.67 -7.29 6.65
N PRO A 15 27.85 -7.26 7.71
CA PRO A 15 26.95 -6.14 7.98
C PRO A 15 27.76 -4.88 8.25
N GLN A 16 27.59 -3.86 7.41
CA GLN A 16 28.04 -2.51 7.74
C GLN A 16 27.26 -2.06 8.98
N LYS A 17 27.96 -1.85 10.10
CA LYS A 17 27.40 -1.24 11.31
C LYS A 17 27.17 0.24 11.05
N THR A 18 26.07 0.59 10.39
CA THR A 18 25.54 1.94 10.54
C THR A 18 24.98 2.04 11.97
N GLY A 19 25.33 3.09 12.72
CA GLY A 19 24.71 3.37 14.03
C GLY A 19 23.25 3.82 13.91
N PHE A 20 22.58 3.52 12.79
CA PHE A 20 21.25 3.98 12.43
C PHE A 20 20.29 2.79 12.41
N ASP A 21 19.26 2.84 13.25
CA ASP A 21 18.20 1.86 13.28
C ASP A 21 17.10 2.25 12.28
N VAL A 22 17.07 1.57 11.13
CA VAL A 22 16.09 1.82 10.06
C VAL A 22 14.67 1.48 10.49
N VAL A 23 14.48 0.50 11.37
CA VAL A 23 13.15 0.08 11.86
C VAL A 23 12.60 1.12 12.81
N GLN A 24 13.44 1.63 13.72
CA GLN A 24 13.04 2.70 14.63
C GLN A 24 12.72 3.99 13.85
N ALA A 25 13.54 4.36 12.87
CA ALA A 25 13.28 5.53 12.04
C ALA A 25 11.97 5.39 11.26
N TYR A 26 11.71 4.20 10.71
CA TYR A 26 10.46 3.90 10.01
C TYR A 26 9.25 4.01 10.93
N ALA A 27 9.28 3.38 12.11
CA ALA A 27 8.20 3.45 13.09
C ALA A 27 7.91 4.90 13.52
N ALA A 28 8.97 5.68 13.78
CA ALA A 28 8.83 7.08 14.13
C ALA A 28 8.16 7.92 13.04
N LEU A 29 8.35 7.59 11.75
CA LEU A 29 7.69 8.27 10.63
C LEU A 29 6.19 7.94 10.52
N LEU A 30 5.78 6.74 10.95
CA LEU A 30 4.38 6.30 10.96
C LEU A 30 3.58 6.86 12.13
N GLU A 31 4.24 7.18 13.24
CA GLU A 31 3.61 7.67 14.47
C GLU A 31 3.53 9.20 14.57
N ARG A 32 3.93 9.92 13.51
CA ARG A 32 3.85 11.39 13.46
C ARG A 32 2.40 11.88 13.45
N ASP A 33 2.19 13.12 13.90
CA ASP A 33 0.90 13.81 13.87
C ASP A 33 0.30 13.91 12.45
N ASP A 34 1.16 14.04 11.43
CA ASP A 34 0.82 13.86 10.01
C ASP A 34 1.55 12.60 9.49
N PRO A 35 0.94 11.42 9.65
CA PRO A 35 1.61 10.15 9.40
C PRO A 35 1.83 9.95 7.90
N MET A 36 3.05 9.57 7.54
CA MET A 36 3.37 9.24 6.14
C MET A 36 2.77 7.87 5.77
N PRO A 37 2.34 7.69 4.51
CA PRO A 37 2.03 6.35 4.02
C PRO A 37 3.22 5.41 4.18
N ALA A 38 2.96 4.15 4.55
CA ALA A 38 3.99 3.13 4.78
C ALA A 38 5.08 3.03 3.69
N PRO A 39 4.79 3.04 2.38
CA PRO A 39 5.86 2.98 1.38
C PRO A 39 6.69 4.26 1.32
N VAL A 40 6.08 5.42 1.57
CA VAL A 40 6.75 6.71 1.56
C VAL A 40 7.67 6.83 2.77
N ALA A 41 7.20 6.39 3.94
CA ALA A 41 8.00 6.28 5.15
C ALA A 41 9.19 5.31 4.96
N ALA A 42 8.99 4.20 4.24
CA ALA A 42 10.07 3.26 3.93
C ALA A 42 11.13 3.90 3.02
N VAL A 43 10.72 4.66 1.99
CA VAL A 43 11.65 5.40 1.12
C VAL A 43 12.44 6.45 1.91
N GLU A 44 11.79 7.21 2.79
CA GLU A 44 12.48 8.21 3.62
C GLU A 44 13.46 7.56 4.61
N ALA A 45 13.07 6.46 5.26
CA ALA A 45 13.95 5.71 6.16
C ALA A 45 15.18 5.14 5.42
N LEU A 46 14.99 4.61 4.20
CA LEU A 46 16.09 4.15 3.36
C LEU A 46 16.97 5.31 2.88
N ALA A 47 16.41 6.44 2.50
CA ALA A 47 17.17 7.64 2.12
C ALA A 47 18.05 8.13 3.27
N GLU A 48 17.54 8.11 4.50
CA GLU A 48 18.31 8.45 5.69
C GLU A 48 19.39 7.41 6.01
N LEU A 49 19.11 6.12 5.78
CA LEU A 49 20.12 5.08 5.88
C LEU A 49 21.25 5.28 4.86
N VAL A 50 20.93 5.64 3.61
CA VAL A 50 21.94 5.95 2.57
C VAL A 50 22.77 7.18 2.93
N SER A 51 22.13 8.23 3.48
CA SER A 51 22.83 9.47 3.84
C SER A 51 23.88 9.25 4.93
N ARG A 52 23.66 8.24 5.79
CA ARG A 52 24.54 7.86 6.91
C ARG A 52 25.46 6.67 6.60
N SER A 53 25.40 6.10 5.40
CA SER A 53 26.20 4.91 5.08
C SER A 53 27.60 5.28 4.59
N ASP A 54 28.58 4.46 4.98
CA ASP A 54 29.96 4.54 4.49
C ASP A 54 30.17 3.74 3.20
N SER A 55 29.08 3.29 2.55
CA SER A 55 29.17 2.53 1.30
C SER A 55 29.91 3.36 0.25
N SER A 56 30.82 2.70 -0.47
CA SER A 56 31.71 3.30 -1.47
C SER A 56 31.41 2.80 -2.89
N THR A 57 30.60 1.74 -3.00
CA THR A 57 30.19 1.15 -4.29
C THR A 57 28.68 0.93 -4.38
N ILE A 58 28.17 0.84 -5.61
CA ILE A 58 26.77 0.52 -5.89
C ILE A 58 26.38 -0.85 -5.31
N GLN A 59 27.29 -1.83 -5.37
CA GLN A 59 27.02 -3.19 -4.87
C GLN A 59 26.90 -3.23 -3.35
N GLU A 60 27.78 -2.52 -2.63
CA GLU A 60 27.67 -2.36 -1.17
C GLU A 60 26.36 -1.68 -0.79
N LEU A 61 26.00 -0.60 -1.50
CA LEU A 61 24.77 0.14 -1.24
C LEU A 61 23.53 -0.72 -1.49
N LEU A 62 23.50 -1.50 -2.58
CA LEU A 62 22.41 -2.43 -2.88
C LEU A 62 22.29 -3.54 -1.83
N ALA A 63 23.41 -4.09 -1.34
CA ALA A 63 23.39 -5.10 -0.29
C ALA A 63 22.82 -4.53 1.02
N LEU A 64 23.24 -3.32 1.39
CA LEU A 64 22.76 -2.61 2.57
C LEU A 64 21.26 -2.28 2.49
N LEU A 65 20.77 -1.83 1.33
CA LEU A 65 19.34 -1.58 1.11
C LEU A 65 18.49 -2.86 1.14
N ARG A 66 19.00 -3.97 0.60
CA ARG A 66 18.32 -5.28 0.68
C ARG A 66 18.21 -5.76 2.12
N GLN A 67 19.28 -5.62 2.90
CA GLN A 67 19.28 -5.97 4.32
C GLN A 67 18.26 -5.11 5.09
N ALA A 68 18.26 -3.79 4.87
CA ALA A 68 17.31 -2.88 5.48
C ALA A 68 15.86 -3.19 5.07
N SER A 69 15.62 -3.54 3.80
CA SER A 69 14.30 -3.97 3.33
C SER A 69 13.82 -5.25 4.03
N ALA A 70 14.72 -6.20 4.29
CA ALA A 70 14.38 -7.43 5.02
C ALA A 70 14.07 -7.14 6.50
N GLN A 71 14.83 -6.23 7.13
CA GLN A 71 14.56 -5.77 8.50
C GLN A 71 13.21 -5.06 8.61
N LEU A 72 12.89 -4.16 7.69
CA LEU A 72 11.59 -3.49 7.63
C LEU A 72 10.45 -4.49 7.41
N ALA A 73 10.64 -5.47 6.53
CA ALA A 73 9.62 -6.51 6.30
C ALA A 73 9.38 -7.37 7.54
N ALA A 74 10.43 -7.74 8.28
CA ALA A 74 10.31 -8.55 9.49
C ALA A 74 9.70 -7.79 10.67
N ALA A 75 9.93 -6.47 10.74
CA ALA A 75 9.42 -5.63 11.83
C ALA A 75 8.05 -5.00 11.53
N SER A 76 7.68 -4.88 10.25
CA SER A 76 6.41 -4.27 9.86
C SER A 76 5.25 -5.24 10.05
N PHE A 77 4.18 -4.70 10.62
CA PHE A 77 2.90 -5.39 10.70
C PHE A 77 2.30 -5.71 9.31
N ASN A 78 2.54 -4.83 8.33
CA ASN A 78 2.22 -5.08 6.91
C ASN A 78 3.50 -4.98 6.08
N PRO A 79 4.15 -6.11 5.75
CA PRO A 79 5.41 -6.10 5.00
C PRO A 79 5.23 -5.62 3.56
N ILE A 80 4.06 -5.84 2.94
CA ILE A 80 3.85 -5.57 1.51
C ILE A 80 3.93 -4.07 1.20
N SER A 81 3.30 -3.26 2.05
CA SER A 81 3.28 -1.79 1.90
C SER A 81 4.67 -1.18 2.10
N ALA A 82 5.46 -1.70 3.05
CA ALA A 82 6.84 -1.26 3.23
C ALA A 82 7.74 -1.73 2.07
N GLN A 83 7.60 -3.00 1.66
CA GLN A 83 8.39 -3.60 0.59
C GLN A 83 8.13 -2.98 -0.78
N SER A 84 6.91 -2.49 -1.05
CA SER A 84 6.63 -1.77 -2.29
C SER A 84 7.46 -0.49 -2.39
N GLY A 85 7.58 0.26 -1.29
CA GLY A 85 8.43 1.45 -1.19
C GLY A 85 9.91 1.12 -1.35
N THR A 86 10.41 0.09 -0.66
CA THR A 86 11.81 -0.32 -0.79
C THR A 86 12.15 -0.83 -2.19
N ALA A 87 11.25 -1.59 -2.81
CA ALA A 87 11.41 -2.10 -4.17
C ALA A 87 11.49 -0.97 -5.20
N LEU A 88 10.65 0.06 -5.07
CA LEU A 88 10.70 1.25 -5.92
C LEU A 88 12.02 1.99 -5.78
N PHE A 89 12.50 2.16 -4.55
CA PHE A 89 13.78 2.82 -4.30
C PHE A 89 14.97 2.03 -4.86
N MET A 90 14.99 0.71 -4.68
CA MET A 90 16.00 -0.16 -5.26
C MET A 90 15.96 -0.15 -6.79
N ARG A 91 14.76 -0.19 -7.39
CA ARG A 91 14.58 -0.11 -8.84
C ARG A 91 15.04 1.24 -9.39
N TYR A 92 14.75 2.31 -8.68
CA TYR A 92 15.23 3.64 -9.04
C TYR A 92 16.76 3.67 -9.11
N LEU A 93 17.43 3.09 -8.10
CA LEU A 93 18.89 3.00 -8.02
C LEU A 93 19.49 2.16 -9.16
N THR A 94 18.91 1.00 -9.49
CA THR A 94 19.42 0.13 -10.57
C THR A 94 19.24 0.72 -11.97
N LEU A 95 18.32 1.67 -12.13
CA LEU A 95 18.10 2.38 -13.38
C LEU A 95 19.02 3.60 -13.56
N GLN A 96 19.66 4.10 -12.50
CA GLN A 96 20.58 5.22 -12.63
C GLN A 96 21.91 4.78 -13.23
N ARG A 97 22.44 5.62 -14.13
CA ARG A 97 23.82 5.52 -14.61
C ARG A 97 24.55 6.79 -14.17
N PRO A 98 25.37 6.75 -13.10
CA PRO A 98 26.11 7.93 -12.68
C PRO A 98 27.01 8.39 -13.84
N PRO A 99 27.12 9.71 -14.09
CA PRO A 99 28.08 10.25 -15.04
C PRO A 99 29.50 9.79 -14.68
N PRO A 100 30.37 9.55 -15.67
CA PRO A 100 31.73 9.05 -15.41
C PRO A 100 32.59 10.02 -14.58
N GLU A 101 32.22 11.29 -14.51
CA GLU A 101 32.94 12.34 -13.76
C GLU A 101 32.43 12.53 -12.33
N MET A 102 31.34 11.87 -11.95
CA MET A 102 30.71 12.02 -10.64
C MET A 102 31.33 11.06 -9.63
N SER A 103 31.72 11.57 -8.46
CA SER A 103 32.17 10.72 -7.35
C SER A 103 31.00 9.93 -6.76
N PHE A 104 31.29 8.79 -6.14
CA PHE A 104 30.23 7.99 -5.49
C PHE A 104 29.56 8.74 -4.33
N ALA A 105 30.29 9.65 -3.66
CA ALA A 105 29.73 10.49 -2.61
C ALA A 105 28.70 11.49 -3.15
N GLU A 106 29.00 12.13 -4.29
CA GLU A 106 28.05 13.01 -4.99
C GLU A 106 26.83 12.22 -5.49
N PHE A 107 27.05 11.02 -6.03
CA PHE A 107 25.96 10.13 -6.45
C PHE A 107 25.03 9.76 -5.29
N LYS A 108 25.58 9.42 -4.10
CA LYS A 108 24.77 9.17 -2.89
C LYS A 108 23.96 10.40 -2.50
N SER A 109 24.58 11.58 -2.51
CA SER A 109 23.90 12.83 -2.17
C SER A 109 22.74 13.13 -3.13
N GLU A 110 22.95 12.93 -4.43
CA GLU A 110 21.89 13.11 -5.43
C GLU A 110 20.76 12.08 -5.25
N LEU A 111 21.09 10.82 -4.94
CA LEU A 111 20.11 9.78 -4.69
C LEU A 111 19.22 10.11 -3.48
N VAL A 112 19.81 10.59 -2.37
CA VAL A 112 19.07 11.04 -1.19
C VAL A 112 18.20 12.26 -1.51
N GLN A 113 18.73 13.22 -2.28
CA GLN A 113 17.95 14.39 -2.69
C GLN A 113 16.71 13.99 -3.49
N ARG A 114 16.88 13.11 -4.48
CA ARG A 114 15.76 12.64 -5.33
C ARG A 114 14.76 11.78 -4.55
N ALA A 115 15.21 10.99 -3.58
CA ALA A 115 14.32 10.28 -2.65
C ALA A 115 13.42 11.25 -1.86
N ARG A 116 14.02 12.31 -1.32
CA ARG A 116 13.29 13.35 -0.59
C ARG A 116 12.38 14.17 -1.49
N GLU A 117 12.74 14.38 -2.76
CA GLU A 117 11.85 14.97 -3.75
C GLU A 117 10.62 14.08 -4.03
N PHE A 118 10.82 12.77 -4.17
CA PHE A 118 9.73 11.81 -4.26
C PHE A 118 8.80 11.88 -3.03
N VAL A 119 9.36 11.82 -1.81
CA VAL A 119 8.60 11.94 -0.56
C VAL A 119 7.80 13.25 -0.49
N ARG A 120 8.39 14.38 -0.89
CA ARG A 120 7.68 15.68 -0.93
C ARG A 120 6.57 15.72 -1.98
N ASN A 121 6.73 15.03 -3.10
CA ASN A 121 5.72 14.99 -4.15
C ASN A 121 4.58 14.00 -3.87
N SER A 122 4.77 13.07 -2.93
CA SER A 122 3.76 12.09 -2.54
C SER A 122 2.43 12.68 -2.06
N SER A 123 2.47 13.79 -1.33
CA SER A 123 1.25 14.49 -0.91
C SER A 123 0.43 14.97 -2.11
N LYS A 124 1.09 15.53 -3.13
CA LYS A 124 0.45 16.02 -4.35
C LYS A 124 -0.20 14.89 -5.15
N CYS A 125 0.39 13.70 -5.17
CA CYS A 125 -0.19 12.53 -5.82
C CYS A 125 -1.51 12.13 -5.16
N ARG A 126 -1.60 12.18 -3.83
CA ARG A 126 -2.85 11.89 -3.11
C ARG A 126 -3.94 12.92 -3.42
N ASP A 127 -3.57 14.19 -3.49
CA ASP A 127 -4.51 15.27 -3.85
C ASP A 127 -5.04 15.10 -5.28
N ALA A 128 -4.16 14.80 -6.23
CA ALA A 128 -4.55 14.54 -7.61
C ALA A 128 -5.52 13.34 -7.72
N ILE A 129 -5.33 12.31 -6.91
CA ILE A 129 -6.21 11.14 -6.89
C ILE A 129 -7.55 11.47 -6.26
N ALA A 130 -7.58 12.24 -5.17
CA ALA A 130 -8.82 12.74 -4.60
C ALA A 130 -9.62 13.56 -5.63
N VAL A 131 -8.95 14.43 -6.40
CA VAL A 131 -9.56 15.20 -7.49
C VAL A 131 -10.13 14.27 -8.56
N ASN A 132 -9.35 13.31 -9.03
CA ASN A 132 -9.76 12.40 -10.09
C ASN A 132 -10.90 11.47 -9.66
N MET A 133 -10.79 10.88 -8.47
CA MET A 133 -11.81 9.99 -7.90
C MET A 133 -13.12 10.72 -7.65
N SER A 134 -13.08 12.02 -7.33
CA SER A 134 -14.30 12.80 -7.09
C SER A 134 -15.27 12.83 -8.29
N SER A 135 -14.77 12.65 -9.52
CA SER A 135 -15.61 12.59 -10.73
C SER A 135 -16.51 11.36 -10.76
N PHE A 136 -16.08 10.25 -10.15
CA PHE A 136 -16.86 9.02 -10.01
C PHE A 136 -17.88 9.08 -8.86
N ILE A 137 -17.79 10.10 -8.00
CA ILE A 137 -18.72 10.32 -6.89
C ILE A 137 -19.86 11.22 -7.37
N GLN A 138 -21.08 10.71 -7.43
CA GLN A 138 -22.30 11.47 -7.72
C GLN A 138 -23.09 11.77 -6.43
N ASP A 139 -24.03 12.72 -6.49
CA ASP A 139 -24.95 13.00 -5.37
C ASP A 139 -25.72 11.71 -5.04
N GLY A 140 -25.57 11.22 -3.81
CA GLY A 140 -26.17 9.97 -3.31
C GLY A 140 -25.22 8.77 -3.18
N ASN A 141 -24.01 8.80 -3.75
CA ASN A 141 -23.08 7.65 -3.76
C ASN A 141 -22.45 7.33 -2.39
N ARG A 142 -21.55 6.34 -2.29
CA ARG A 142 -20.96 5.83 -1.02
C ARG A 142 -19.49 5.41 -1.23
N VAL A 143 -18.48 6.09 -0.67
CA VAL A 143 -17.09 6.12 -1.23
C VAL A 143 -15.93 6.17 -0.16
N VAL A 144 -14.62 6.21 -0.53
CA VAL A 144 -13.37 6.23 0.31
C VAL A 144 -12.91 7.59 0.86
N VAL A 145 -12.42 7.59 2.10
CA VAL A 145 -12.08 8.74 2.98
C VAL A 145 -11.48 9.99 2.32
N GLN A 146 -10.33 9.93 1.65
CA GLN A 146 -9.68 11.18 1.18
C GLN A 146 -10.37 11.76 -0.06
N ALA A 147 -10.84 10.90 -0.97
CA ALA A 147 -11.68 11.32 -2.09
C ALA A 147 -13.06 11.82 -1.61
N LEU A 148 -13.59 11.26 -0.53
CA LEU A 148 -14.82 11.70 0.12
C LEU A 148 -14.70 13.11 0.69
N LEU A 149 -13.65 13.37 1.46
CA LEU A 149 -13.43 14.69 2.07
C LEU A 149 -13.33 15.77 0.98
N TYR A 150 -12.56 15.50 -0.09
CA TYR A 150 -12.45 16.41 -1.22
C TYR A 150 -13.80 16.61 -1.94
N ALA A 151 -14.56 15.56 -2.21
CA ALA A 151 -15.86 15.68 -2.88
C ALA A 151 -16.92 16.38 -2.01
N ALA A 152 -16.93 16.15 -0.70
CA ALA A 152 -17.85 16.81 0.22
C ALA A 152 -17.50 18.30 0.40
N GLN A 153 -16.23 18.60 0.70
CA GLN A 153 -15.82 19.96 1.08
C GLN A 153 -15.64 20.86 -0.13
N THR A 154 -15.01 20.37 -1.20
CA THR A 154 -14.68 21.17 -2.38
C THR A 154 -15.82 21.19 -3.40
N GLN A 155 -16.45 20.04 -3.66
CA GLN A 155 -17.51 19.91 -4.69
C GLN A 155 -18.93 20.00 -4.13
N LYS A 156 -19.09 20.07 -2.80
CA LYS A 156 -20.39 20.16 -2.11
C LYS A 156 -21.37 19.04 -2.49
N LYS A 157 -20.86 17.85 -2.83
CA LYS A 157 -21.68 16.67 -3.11
C LYS A 157 -22.21 16.07 -1.80
N ARG A 158 -23.46 15.61 -1.79
CA ARG A 158 -24.05 14.92 -0.64
C ARG A 158 -24.08 13.43 -0.91
N PHE A 159 -23.64 12.65 0.05
CA PHE A 159 -23.53 11.22 -0.08
C PHE A 159 -23.56 10.59 1.30
N GLN A 160 -23.81 9.28 1.37
CA GLN A 160 -23.83 8.54 2.63
C GLN A 160 -22.80 7.42 2.56
N VAL A 161 -22.01 7.23 3.62
CA VAL A 161 -20.91 6.26 3.62
C VAL A 161 -21.25 5.11 4.54
N TYR A 162 -20.93 3.89 4.12
CA TYR A 162 -20.97 2.71 4.97
C TYR A 162 -19.56 2.16 5.04
N VAL A 163 -19.05 1.96 6.25
CA VAL A 163 -17.71 1.44 6.49
C VAL A 163 -17.78 0.17 7.30
N THR A 164 -17.02 -0.83 6.90
CA THR A 164 -16.88 -2.08 7.64
C THR A 164 -16.05 -1.82 8.90
N GLU A 165 -16.37 -2.45 10.03
CA GLU A 165 -15.57 -2.31 11.26
C GLU A 165 -14.09 -2.66 11.04
N SER A 166 -13.80 -3.54 10.07
CA SER A 166 -12.45 -3.91 9.60
C SER A 166 -11.63 -4.60 10.69
N ARG A 167 -12.15 -5.73 11.17
CA ARG A 167 -11.47 -6.57 12.15
C ARG A 167 -10.17 -7.16 11.54
N PRO A 168 -9.16 -7.40 12.36
CA PRO A 168 -9.11 -7.15 13.81
C PRO A 168 -8.66 -5.72 14.19
N PHE A 169 -8.23 -4.88 13.24
CA PHE A 169 -7.54 -3.60 13.52
C PHE A 169 -8.46 -2.40 13.74
N GLY A 170 -9.75 -2.52 13.41
CA GLY A 170 -10.71 -1.43 13.61
C GLY A 170 -10.48 -0.24 12.68
N LEU A 171 -9.86 -0.45 11.50
CA LEU A 171 -9.51 0.65 10.59
C LEU A 171 -10.75 1.41 10.11
N GLY A 172 -11.85 0.73 9.84
CA GLY A 172 -13.08 1.42 9.43
C GLY A 172 -13.76 2.17 10.57
N LEU A 173 -13.51 1.82 11.84
CA LEU A 173 -13.94 2.64 12.99
C LEU A 173 -13.17 3.97 13.03
N LYS A 174 -11.86 3.95 12.74
CA LYS A 174 -11.05 5.17 12.59
C LYS A 174 -11.55 6.01 11.43
N THR A 175 -11.84 5.39 10.29
CA THR A 175 -12.44 6.07 9.13
C THR A 175 -13.78 6.72 9.48
N HIS A 176 -14.65 6.00 10.19
CA HIS A 176 -15.93 6.54 10.64
C HIS A 176 -15.74 7.81 11.47
N ALA A 177 -14.79 7.81 12.42
CA ALA A 177 -14.49 8.99 13.23
C ALA A 177 -14.08 10.20 12.37
N VAL A 178 -13.14 10.00 11.42
CA VAL A 178 -12.67 11.06 10.50
C VAL A 178 -13.82 11.62 9.65
N LEU A 179 -14.68 10.77 9.11
CA LEU A 179 -15.81 11.21 8.29
C LEU A 179 -16.89 11.92 9.11
N THR A 180 -17.15 11.45 10.31
CA THR A 180 -18.12 12.07 11.23
C THR A 180 -17.66 13.45 11.66
N GLU A 181 -16.37 13.61 11.99
CA GLU A 181 -15.77 14.91 12.33
C GLU A 181 -15.86 15.89 11.15
N ALA A 182 -15.72 15.39 9.92
CA ALA A 182 -15.90 16.19 8.71
C ALA A 182 -17.37 16.48 8.34
N GLY A 183 -18.34 16.05 9.15
CA GLY A 183 -19.78 16.28 8.92
C GLY A 183 -20.38 15.41 7.81
N ILE A 184 -19.71 14.33 7.42
CA ILE A 184 -20.16 13.40 6.38
C ILE A 184 -20.97 12.27 7.04
N PRO A 185 -22.22 12.01 6.62
CA PRO A 185 -23.01 10.90 7.15
C PRO A 185 -22.32 9.55 6.91
N CYS A 186 -21.91 8.89 7.98
CA CYS A 186 -21.21 7.61 7.95
C CYS A 186 -21.87 6.61 8.90
N VAL A 187 -21.99 5.35 8.48
CA VAL A 187 -22.55 4.25 9.29
C VAL A 187 -21.55 3.09 9.31
N VAL A 188 -21.23 2.60 10.50
CA VAL A 188 -20.43 1.38 10.66
C VAL A 188 -21.30 0.15 10.44
N VAL A 189 -20.81 -0.80 9.66
CA VAL A 189 -21.42 -2.12 9.43
C VAL A 189 -20.49 -3.23 9.87
N LEU A 190 -21.07 -4.36 10.28
CA LEU A 190 -20.29 -5.58 10.55
C LEU A 190 -19.62 -6.08 9.27
N ASP A 191 -18.43 -6.66 9.40
CA ASP A 191 -17.69 -7.22 8.26
C ASP A 191 -18.50 -8.33 7.55
N SER A 192 -19.32 -9.07 8.29
CA SER A 192 -20.23 -10.10 7.78
C SER A 192 -21.49 -9.56 7.11
N ALA A 193 -21.83 -8.29 7.32
CA ALA A 193 -23.02 -7.64 6.77
C ALA A 193 -22.78 -6.97 5.41
N VAL A 194 -21.59 -7.12 4.81
CA VAL A 194 -21.21 -6.48 3.53
C VAL A 194 -22.22 -6.81 2.42
N ALA A 195 -22.55 -8.09 2.21
CA ALA A 195 -23.51 -8.48 1.17
C ALA A 195 -24.93 -7.93 1.44
N TYR A 196 -25.33 -7.87 2.71
CA TYR A 196 -26.64 -7.31 3.11
C TYR A 196 -26.74 -5.82 2.77
N ILE A 197 -25.69 -5.06 3.07
CA ILE A 197 -25.71 -3.61 2.81
C ILE A 197 -25.43 -3.26 1.34
N MET A 198 -24.66 -4.08 0.62
CA MET A 198 -24.26 -3.85 -0.77
C MET A 198 -25.46 -3.64 -1.70
N ALA A 199 -26.60 -4.30 -1.45
CA ALA A 199 -27.82 -4.10 -2.23
C ALA A 199 -28.32 -2.64 -2.20
N LYS A 200 -28.09 -1.93 -1.09
CA LYS A 200 -28.45 -0.52 -0.91
C LYS A 200 -27.37 0.44 -1.40
N CYS A 201 -26.17 -0.05 -1.72
CA CYS A 201 -25.07 0.76 -2.18
C CYS A 201 -25.14 0.98 -3.70
N ASP A 202 -24.66 2.14 -4.15
CA ASP A 202 -24.56 2.44 -5.59
C ASP A 202 -23.26 1.90 -6.17
N LEU A 203 -22.18 1.95 -5.40
CA LEU A 203 -20.86 1.47 -5.76
C LEU A 203 -20.08 1.09 -4.50
N ALA A 204 -19.01 0.32 -4.68
CA ALA A 204 -18.09 -0.08 -3.63
C ALA A 204 -16.70 0.47 -3.94
N LEU A 205 -16.01 0.96 -2.92
CA LEU A 205 -14.63 1.39 -3.05
C LEU A 205 -13.76 0.85 -1.96
N VAL A 206 -12.55 0.52 -2.34
CA VAL A 206 -11.51 0.04 -1.45
C VAL A 206 -10.24 0.85 -1.66
N GLY A 207 -9.39 0.91 -0.64
CA GLY A 207 -7.96 1.14 -0.88
C GLY A 207 -7.28 -0.18 -1.18
N ALA A 208 -5.98 -0.13 -1.47
CA ALA A 208 -5.13 -1.30 -1.47
C ALA A 208 -3.80 -0.99 -0.75
N GLU A 209 -3.09 -2.05 -0.41
CA GLU A 209 -1.73 -2.03 0.12
C GLU A 209 -0.70 -2.28 -0.99
N ALA A 210 -1.13 -2.88 -2.10
CA ALA A 210 -0.37 -3.00 -3.33
C ALA A 210 -1.27 -3.34 -4.52
N VAL A 211 -0.80 -2.98 -5.72
CA VAL A 211 -1.34 -3.48 -6.99
C VAL A 211 -0.30 -4.40 -7.62
N CYS A 212 -0.73 -5.62 -7.94
CA CYS A 212 0.08 -6.60 -8.64
C CYS A 212 0.19 -6.24 -10.13
N GLU A 213 1.23 -6.74 -10.81
CA GLU A 213 1.41 -6.55 -12.27
C GLU A 213 0.24 -7.13 -13.09
N SER A 214 -0.47 -8.11 -12.54
CA SER A 214 -1.71 -8.65 -13.11
C SER A 214 -2.89 -7.67 -13.11
N GLY A 215 -2.78 -6.54 -12.40
CA GLY A 215 -3.88 -5.63 -12.11
C GLY A 215 -4.73 -6.04 -10.90
N GLY A 216 -4.33 -7.10 -10.18
CA GLY A 216 -5.02 -7.53 -8.96
C GLY A 216 -4.62 -6.67 -7.76
N LEU A 217 -5.50 -6.62 -6.77
CA LEU A 217 -5.33 -5.78 -5.57
C LEU A 217 -4.96 -6.64 -4.37
N VAL A 218 -4.01 -6.19 -3.58
CA VAL A 218 -3.75 -6.73 -2.25
C VAL A 218 -4.26 -5.72 -1.23
N ASN A 219 -5.17 -6.11 -0.36
CA ASN A 219 -5.74 -5.24 0.67
C ASN A 219 -5.92 -6.02 1.99
N PHE A 220 -6.31 -5.33 3.06
CA PHE A 220 -6.79 -5.95 4.28
C PHE A 220 -7.94 -6.92 4.02
N ILE A 221 -7.95 -7.98 4.84
CA ILE A 221 -8.93 -9.05 4.78
C ILE A 221 -10.36 -8.49 4.73
N GLY A 222 -11.15 -9.01 3.78
CA GLY A 222 -12.51 -8.55 3.55
C GLY A 222 -12.69 -7.79 2.22
N GLY A 223 -11.60 -7.38 1.57
CA GLY A 223 -11.65 -6.74 0.25
C GLY A 223 -12.20 -7.68 -0.83
N TYR A 224 -11.73 -8.93 -0.85
CA TYR A 224 -12.15 -9.90 -1.86
C TYR A 224 -13.64 -10.27 -1.77
N GLN A 225 -14.16 -10.48 -0.55
CA GLN A 225 -15.59 -10.75 -0.35
C GLN A 225 -16.46 -9.55 -0.77
N MET A 226 -15.97 -8.33 -0.58
CA MET A 226 -16.66 -7.11 -1.01
C MET A 226 -16.72 -7.04 -2.54
N ALA A 227 -15.63 -7.38 -3.22
CA ALA A 227 -15.58 -7.44 -4.68
C ALA A 227 -16.55 -8.49 -5.24
N ILE A 228 -16.57 -9.69 -4.66
CA ILE A 228 -17.54 -10.74 -5.04
C ILE A 228 -18.97 -10.26 -4.86
N ALA A 229 -19.30 -9.67 -3.71
CA ALA A 229 -20.64 -9.19 -3.42
C ALA A 229 -21.07 -8.06 -4.36
N ALA A 230 -20.16 -7.12 -4.65
CA ALA A 230 -20.40 -6.03 -5.59
C ALA A 230 -20.69 -6.59 -7.00
N LYS A 231 -19.83 -7.49 -7.50
CA LYS A 231 -19.98 -8.11 -8.82
C LYS A 231 -21.29 -8.92 -8.92
N ALA A 232 -21.61 -9.71 -7.90
CA ALA A 232 -22.84 -10.50 -7.87
C ALA A 232 -24.11 -9.63 -7.93
N LEU A 233 -24.05 -8.40 -7.39
CA LEU A 233 -25.16 -7.43 -7.38
C LEU A 233 -25.06 -6.40 -8.51
N GLY A 234 -24.12 -6.55 -9.45
CA GLY A 234 -23.90 -5.61 -10.55
C GLY A 234 -23.50 -4.21 -10.11
N LYS A 235 -22.87 -4.07 -8.94
CA LYS A 235 -22.40 -2.80 -8.40
C LYS A 235 -20.97 -2.51 -8.88
N PRO A 236 -20.66 -1.29 -9.35
CA PRO A 236 -19.30 -0.90 -9.67
C PRO A 236 -18.39 -1.03 -8.44
N PHE A 237 -17.19 -1.57 -8.67
CA PHE A 237 -16.13 -1.70 -7.67
C PHE A 237 -14.91 -0.92 -8.17
N TYR A 238 -14.36 -0.02 -7.36
CA TYR A 238 -13.13 0.69 -7.71
C TYR A 238 -12.11 0.68 -6.57
N ASP A 239 -10.85 0.84 -6.96
CA ASP A 239 -9.73 1.05 -6.06
C ASP A 239 -9.30 2.52 -6.07
N ALA A 240 -8.99 3.05 -4.90
CA ALA A 240 -8.55 4.44 -4.70
C ALA A 240 -7.04 4.55 -4.40
N LEU A 241 -6.20 3.72 -5.05
CA LEU A 241 -4.77 3.69 -4.75
C LEU A 241 -3.99 4.91 -5.26
N ALA A 242 -3.05 5.34 -4.42
CA ALA A 242 -1.93 6.20 -4.80
C ALA A 242 -1.05 5.58 -5.89
N SER A 243 -0.80 6.30 -6.98
CA SER A 243 0.06 5.89 -8.11
C SER A 243 1.47 5.48 -7.70
N GLU A 244 1.90 5.93 -6.55
CA GLU A 244 3.21 5.67 -5.98
C GLU A 244 3.40 4.22 -5.53
N GLN A 245 2.33 3.44 -5.38
CA GLN A 245 2.39 2.02 -4.98
C GLN A 245 2.16 1.05 -6.16
N SER A 246 2.00 1.58 -7.38
CA SER A 246 1.51 0.83 -8.55
C SER A 246 2.55 -0.04 -9.26
N LYS A 247 3.82 -0.06 -8.85
CA LYS A 247 4.88 -0.73 -9.64
C LYS A 247 5.85 -1.53 -8.79
N GLY A 248 5.58 -2.84 -8.71
CA GLY A 248 6.66 -3.82 -8.60
C GLY A 248 6.66 -4.72 -7.38
N VAL A 249 5.50 -5.17 -6.89
CA VAL A 249 5.46 -6.39 -6.07
C VAL A 249 5.57 -7.59 -7.01
N PRO A 250 6.71 -8.30 -7.09
CA PRO A 250 6.88 -9.47 -7.93
C PRO A 250 6.41 -10.68 -7.12
N ALA A 251 5.10 -10.90 -7.08
CA ALA A 251 4.52 -12.18 -6.70
C ALA A 251 3.06 -12.14 -7.12
N THR A 252 2.76 -12.75 -8.26
CA THR A 252 1.40 -13.17 -8.58
C THR A 252 1.10 -14.35 -7.65
N PRO A 253 0.19 -14.25 -6.67
CA PRO A 253 -0.59 -15.42 -6.35
C PRO A 253 -1.57 -15.58 -7.53
N VAL A 254 -1.30 -16.56 -8.40
CA VAL A 254 -2.18 -16.93 -9.55
C VAL A 254 -3.54 -17.47 -9.09
N ARG A 255 -3.82 -17.41 -7.79
CA ARG A 255 -5.07 -17.74 -7.10
C ARG A 255 -5.28 -16.74 -5.97
N PRO A 256 -6.53 -16.59 -5.45
CA PRO A 256 -6.68 -15.99 -4.12
C PRO A 256 -5.64 -16.62 -3.20
N MET A 257 -5.00 -15.84 -2.33
CA MET A 257 -4.07 -16.38 -1.33
C MET A 257 -4.82 -17.30 -0.37
N ILE A 258 -5.19 -18.49 -0.84
CA ILE A 258 -5.40 -19.68 -0.05
C ILE A 258 -3.98 -20.07 0.32
N HIS A 259 -3.45 -19.42 1.36
CA HIS A 259 -2.22 -19.89 1.95
C HIS A 259 -2.42 -21.37 2.29
N SER A 260 -1.47 -22.20 1.89
CA SER A 260 -1.39 -23.65 2.08
C SER A 260 -1.18 -24.04 3.55
N THR A 261 -1.88 -23.37 4.45
CA THR A 261 -1.94 -23.60 5.89
C THR A 261 -3.38 -23.38 6.36
N MET A 262 -4.32 -24.08 5.75
CA MET A 262 -5.54 -24.44 6.49
C MET A 262 -5.12 -25.53 7.47
N PRO A 263 -5.13 -25.32 8.80
CA PRO A 263 -5.01 -26.43 9.73
C PRO A 263 -6.15 -27.40 9.46
N ASP A 264 -5.85 -28.69 9.37
CA ASP A 264 -6.83 -29.78 9.11
C ASP A 264 -7.94 -29.88 10.18
N ALA A 265 -7.88 -29.07 11.23
CA ALA A 265 -8.88 -29.01 12.27
C ALA A 265 -9.16 -27.56 12.71
N LEU A 266 -10.45 -27.21 12.71
CA LEU A 266 -11.02 -26.06 13.40
C LEU A 266 -10.91 -26.27 14.93
N GLU A 267 -9.70 -26.26 15.47
CA GLU A 267 -9.52 -26.24 16.92
C GLU A 267 -9.62 -24.82 17.47
N MET A 268 -10.73 -24.54 18.15
CA MET A 268 -10.96 -23.32 18.91
C MET A 268 -10.14 -23.35 20.21
N SER A 269 -8.88 -22.92 20.12
CA SER A 269 -8.06 -22.53 21.28
C SER A 269 -7.63 -21.06 21.16
N ASP A 270 -7.16 -20.43 22.24
CA ASP A 270 -6.65 -19.04 22.21
C ASP A 270 -5.48 -18.83 21.23
N ALA A 271 -4.83 -19.93 20.79
CA ALA A 271 -3.81 -19.93 19.74
C ALA A 271 -4.39 -19.83 18.31
N ALA A 272 -5.68 -20.08 18.11
CA ALA A 272 -6.36 -20.01 16.81
C ALA A 272 -6.35 -18.61 16.19
N THR A 273 -6.19 -17.56 17.01
CA THR A 273 -6.07 -16.17 16.54
C THR A 273 -4.80 -15.92 15.71
N ARG A 274 -3.77 -16.78 15.83
CA ARG A 274 -2.48 -16.61 15.11
C ARG A 274 -2.50 -17.01 13.64
N HIS A 275 -3.57 -17.65 13.17
CA HIS A 275 -3.67 -18.17 11.80
C HIS A 275 -4.66 -17.41 10.91
N ASN A 276 -5.21 -16.29 11.39
CA ASN A 276 -6.12 -15.50 10.57
C ASN A 276 -5.34 -14.69 9.52
N PRO A 277 -5.66 -14.82 8.22
CA PRO A 277 -5.05 -13.99 7.19
C PRO A 277 -5.40 -12.52 7.45
N ILE A 278 -4.39 -11.66 7.37
CA ILE A 278 -4.51 -10.21 7.55
C ILE A 278 -4.81 -9.51 6.23
N LEU A 279 -4.35 -10.08 5.12
CA LEU A 279 -4.48 -9.55 3.77
C LEU A 279 -5.18 -10.57 2.87
N ASP A 280 -5.94 -10.08 1.91
CA ASP A 280 -6.49 -10.89 0.82
C ASP A 280 -6.09 -10.32 -0.55
N TYR A 281 -6.33 -11.12 -1.59
CA TYR A 281 -6.05 -10.76 -2.97
C TYR A 281 -7.35 -10.73 -3.76
N THR A 282 -7.64 -9.59 -4.36
CA THR A 282 -8.76 -9.39 -5.27
C THR A 282 -8.27 -9.51 -6.71
N THR A 283 -8.83 -10.49 -7.42
CA THR A 283 -8.47 -10.75 -8.82
C THR A 283 -9.01 -9.66 -9.75
N PRO A 284 -8.33 -9.36 -10.86
CA PRO A 284 -8.77 -8.32 -11.81
C PRO A 284 -10.19 -8.54 -12.34
N ASP A 285 -10.58 -9.80 -12.55
CA ASP A 285 -11.90 -10.16 -13.09
C ASP A 285 -13.05 -9.82 -12.13
N GLN A 286 -12.79 -9.61 -10.84
CA GLN A 286 -13.82 -9.26 -9.86
C GLN A 286 -14.19 -7.77 -9.89
N GLY A 287 -13.66 -7.02 -10.85
CA GLY A 287 -14.08 -5.66 -11.12
C GLY A 287 -13.15 -4.63 -10.51
N VAL A 288 -11.83 -4.76 -10.73
CA VAL A 288 -11.00 -3.54 -10.77
C VAL A 288 -11.42 -2.78 -12.02
N SER A 289 -12.55 -2.06 -11.93
CA SER A 289 -13.06 -1.32 -13.08
C SER A 289 -12.07 -0.22 -13.44
N ASP A 290 -12.03 0.10 -14.73
CA ASP A 290 -10.97 0.79 -15.48
C ASP A 290 -10.51 2.18 -14.96
N ALA A 291 -10.84 2.60 -13.74
CA ALA A 291 -10.33 3.82 -13.14
C ALA A 291 -8.79 3.84 -13.08
N LEU A 292 -8.14 2.72 -12.71
CA LEU A 292 -6.67 2.63 -12.73
C LEU A 292 -6.08 2.62 -14.15
N PHE A 293 -6.82 2.28 -15.20
CA PHE A 293 -6.32 2.35 -16.58
C PHE A 293 -6.62 3.70 -17.24
N SER A 294 -7.80 4.27 -17.00
CA SER A 294 -8.21 5.56 -17.54
C SER A 294 -7.49 6.74 -16.89
N LEU A 295 -7.01 6.60 -15.65
CA LEU A 295 -6.26 7.66 -14.95
C LEU A 295 -4.80 7.78 -15.36
N TYR A 296 -4.25 6.78 -16.06
CA TYR A 296 -2.82 6.72 -16.38
C TYR A 296 -2.51 6.99 -17.85
N GLY A 297 -3.54 7.18 -18.69
CA GLY A 297 -3.38 7.40 -20.12
C GLY A 297 -2.89 6.15 -20.85
N GLY A 298 -3.42 5.93 -22.04
CA GLY A 298 -2.81 5.01 -23.01
C GLY A 298 -1.48 5.54 -23.54
#